data_AF-A0A2M7B8Z2-F1
#
_entry.id   AF-A0A2M7B8Z2-F1
#
_cell.length_a   1.000
_cell.length_b   1.000
_cell.length_c   1.000
_cell.angle_alpha   90.00
_cell.angle_beta   90.00
_cell.angle_gamma   90.00
#
_symmetry.space_group_name_H-M   'P 1'
#
loop_
_entity.id
_entity.type
_entity.pdbx_description
1 polymer ?
#
loop_
_entity_poly.entity_id
_entity_poly.type
_entity_poly.pdbx_seq_one_letter_code
_entity_poly.pdbx_strand_id
1 'polypeptide(L)'
;MQQTKNLLTIREASQWASDFLKRDVSESNISYLVQYGKVKKHNGGSSVFVDLNDLKSYYDSYRSQREIDWEKKLGNDLNWALSFDHLREVDTTKHVHRLFFNRRPIIYAFVGGTAIVLFWRGVWMVADTVSFLTGSRRELYIPRIYRNKYA
;
A
#
# COMPACT_ATOMS: atom_id res chain seq x y z
N MET A 1 20.89 -34.68 31.03
CA MET A 1 21.63 -33.92 29.99
C MET A 1 21.65 -32.47 30.41
N GLN A 2 22.83 -31.89 30.65
CA GLN A 2 22.94 -30.49 31.08
C GLN A 2 22.60 -29.58 29.89
N GLN A 3 21.42 -28.96 29.90
CA GLN A 3 21.17 -27.82 29.02
C GLN A 3 22.05 -26.68 29.50
N THR A 4 23.15 -26.42 28.79
CA THR A 4 23.83 -25.13 28.88
C THR A 4 22.82 -24.07 28.45
N LYS A 5 22.18 -23.41 29.43
CA LYS A 5 21.34 -22.23 29.19
C LYS A 5 22.26 -21.10 28.72
N ASN A 6 22.61 -21.13 27.44
CA ASN A 6 23.30 -20.04 26.77
C ASN A 6 22.28 -18.92 26.57
N LEU A 7 22.24 -18.03 27.55
CA LEU A 7 21.49 -16.79 27.51
C LEU A 7 22.28 -15.79 26.68
N LEU A 8 21.71 -15.36 25.56
CA LEU A 8 22.33 -14.40 24.65
C LEU A 8 21.64 -13.04 24.77
N THR A 9 22.41 -11.97 24.60
CA THR A 9 21.84 -10.64 24.38
C THR A 9 21.14 -10.56 23.02
N ILE A 10 20.26 -9.57 22.82
CA ILE A 10 19.56 -9.38 21.53
C ILE A 10 20.55 -9.29 20.35
N ARG A 11 21.69 -8.60 20.55
CA ARG A 11 22.75 -8.46 19.54
C ARG A 11 23.46 -9.77 19.23
N GLU A 12 23.82 -10.55 20.25
CA GLU A 12 24.46 -11.85 20.03
C GLU A 12 23.48 -12.85 19.40
N ALA A 13 22.21 -12.80 19.81
CA ALA A 13 21.15 -13.61 19.24
C ALA A 13 20.92 -13.27 17.76
N SER A 14 21.01 -11.99 17.37
CA SER A 14 20.85 -11.58 15.97
C SER A 14 22.04 -12.03 15.12
N GLN A 15 23.26 -11.91 15.63
CA GLN A 15 24.45 -12.43 14.96
C GLN A 15 24.38 -13.95 14.80
N TRP A 16 24.09 -14.66 15.89
CA TRP A 16 23.94 -16.12 15.86
C TRP A 16 22.84 -16.56 14.90
N ALA A 17 21.68 -15.91 14.90
CA ALA A 17 20.59 -16.22 14.00
C ALA A 17 20.97 -15.97 12.53
N SER A 18 21.77 -14.94 12.28
CA SER A 18 22.26 -14.62 10.94
C SER A 18 23.21 -15.69 10.42
N ASP A 19 24.14 -16.14 11.26
CA ASP A 19 25.08 -17.21 10.96
C ASP A 19 24.36 -18.56 10.78
N PHE A 20 23.35 -18.83 11.63
CA PHE A 20 22.55 -20.06 11.60
C PHE A 20 21.67 -20.16 10.35
N LEU A 21 21.05 -19.06 9.94
CA LEU A 21 20.15 -19.01 8.77
C LEU A 21 20.87 -18.64 7.47
N LYS A 22 22.17 -18.30 7.53
CA LYS A 22 22.95 -17.75 6.40
C LYS A 22 22.27 -16.55 5.72
N ARG A 23 21.58 -15.72 6.51
CA ARG A 23 20.88 -14.50 6.03
C ARG A 23 20.97 -13.42 7.09
N ASP A 24 20.90 -12.16 6.70
CA ASP A 24 20.93 -11.04 7.64
C ASP A 24 19.67 -11.01 8.53
N VAL A 25 19.86 -11.14 9.85
CA VAL A 25 18.81 -11.03 10.87
C VAL A 25 19.15 -9.85 11.77
N SER A 26 18.33 -8.81 11.74
CA SER A 26 18.51 -7.63 12.57
C SER A 26 18.08 -7.86 14.03
N GLU A 27 18.62 -7.03 14.94
CA GLU A 27 18.24 -7.00 16.35
C GLU A 27 16.73 -6.76 16.54
N SER A 28 16.10 -5.96 15.66
CA SER A 28 14.66 -5.70 15.69
C SER A 28 13.83 -6.98 15.49
N ASN A 29 14.31 -7.92 14.67
CA ASN A 29 13.62 -9.19 14.45
C ASN A 29 13.66 -10.05 15.70
N ILE A 30 14.80 -10.09 16.39
CA ILE A 30 14.92 -10.80 17.68
C ILE A 30 14.05 -10.13 18.75
N SER A 31 14.06 -8.80 18.83
CA SER A 31 13.21 -8.03 19.74
C SER A 31 11.72 -8.31 19.49
N TYR A 32 11.31 -8.46 18.23
CA TYR A 32 9.94 -8.84 17.86
C TYR A 32 9.58 -10.23 18.41
N LEU A 33 10.43 -11.23 18.24
CA LEU A 33 10.19 -12.58 18.77
C LEU A 33 10.01 -12.61 20.29
N VAL A 34 10.81 -11.80 20.98
CA VAL A 34 10.75 -11.64 22.43
C VAL A 34 9.47 -10.91 22.87
N GLN A 35 9.10 -9.82 22.17
CA GLN A 35 7.94 -9.00 22.49
C GLN A 35 6.62 -9.80 22.40
N TYR A 36 6.52 -10.65 21.39
CA TYR A 36 5.34 -11.49 21.15
C TYR A 36 5.38 -12.85 21.87
N GLY A 37 6.38 -13.07 22.74
CA GLY A 37 6.49 -14.29 23.55
C GLY A 37 6.74 -15.56 22.74
N LYS A 38 7.28 -15.45 21.51
CA LYS A 38 7.68 -16.60 20.69
C LYS A 38 8.93 -17.27 21.22
N VAL A 39 9.79 -16.49 21.87
CA VAL A 39 11.00 -16.96 22.54
C VAL A 39 10.95 -16.46 23.98
N LYS A 40 11.33 -17.31 24.95
CA LYS A 40 11.28 -16.92 26.37
C LYS A 40 12.28 -15.82 26.64
N LYS A 41 11.79 -14.77 27.31
CA LYS A 41 12.60 -13.68 27.80
C LYS A 41 13.12 -13.99 29.19
N HIS A 42 14.41 -13.75 29.40
CA HIS A 42 15.04 -13.77 30.70
C HIS A 42 15.49 -12.35 31.04
N ASN A 43 14.85 -11.75 32.05
CA ASN A 43 15.25 -10.45 32.55
C ASN A 43 16.42 -10.63 33.52
N GLY A 44 17.63 -10.29 33.07
CA GLY A 44 18.84 -10.28 33.87
C GLY A 44 19.18 -8.86 34.31
N GLY A 45 18.28 -8.21 35.06
CA GLY A 45 18.46 -6.81 35.48
C GLY A 45 18.08 -5.81 34.38
N SER A 46 19.05 -5.02 33.88
CA SER A 46 18.85 -3.93 32.91
C SER A 46 18.82 -4.38 31.44
N SER A 47 19.14 -5.66 31.15
CA SER A 47 19.23 -6.20 29.80
C SER A 47 18.35 -7.43 29.63
N VAL A 48 17.82 -7.57 28.41
CA VAL A 48 16.95 -8.67 28.01
C VAL A 48 17.81 -9.76 27.40
N PHE A 49 17.70 -10.97 27.96
CA PHE A 49 18.38 -12.15 27.47
C PHE A 49 17.40 -13.14 26.85
N VAL A 50 17.89 -13.87 25.86
CA VAL A 50 17.15 -14.81 25.04
C VAL A 50 17.82 -16.18 25.18
N ASP A 51 17.03 -17.23 25.43
CA ASP A 51 17.56 -18.60 25.47
C ASP A 51 17.84 -19.09 24.04
N LEU A 52 19.10 -19.47 23.77
CA LEU A 52 19.52 -19.96 22.46
C LEU A 52 18.75 -21.22 22.04
N ASN A 53 18.38 -22.10 22.96
CA ASN A 53 17.65 -23.32 22.62
C ASN A 53 16.21 -23.03 22.19
N ASP A 54 15.54 -22.07 22.83
CA ASP A 54 14.20 -21.64 22.41
C ASP A 54 14.27 -20.94 21.04
N LEU A 55 15.29 -20.09 20.82
CA LEU A 55 15.50 -19.42 19.53
C LEU A 55 15.77 -20.43 18.41
N LYS A 56 16.61 -21.43 18.68
CA LYS A 56 16.88 -22.54 17.76
C LYS A 56 15.62 -23.34 17.48
N SER A 57 14.87 -23.71 18.51
CA SER A 57 13.61 -24.47 18.38
C SER A 57 12.57 -23.71 17.55
N TYR A 58 12.49 -22.38 17.74
CA TYR A 58 11.61 -21.52 16.95
C TYR A 58 11.96 -21.59 15.46
N TYR A 59 13.24 -21.37 15.10
CA TYR A 59 13.66 -21.40 13.70
C TYR A 59 13.63 -22.81 13.09
N ASP A 60 14.00 -23.86 13.85
CA ASP A 60 13.93 -25.25 13.40
C ASP A 60 12.49 -25.67 13.10
N SER A 61 11.52 -25.26 13.94
CA SER A 61 10.10 -25.52 13.70
C SER A 61 9.56 -24.84 12.45
N TYR A 62 10.05 -23.64 12.15
CA TYR A 62 9.64 -22.85 11.00
C TYR A 62 10.32 -23.33 9.70
N ARG A 63 11.56 -23.81 9.80
CA ARG A 63 12.35 -24.35 8.69
C ARG A 63 11.83 -25.72 8.24
N SER A 64 11.58 -26.62 9.19
CA SER A 64 11.16 -28.00 8.90
C SER A 64 9.85 -28.06 8.11
N GLN A 65 8.85 -27.23 8.42
CA GLN A 65 7.57 -27.32 7.72
C GLN A 65 7.63 -26.86 6.27
N ARG A 66 8.41 -25.81 5.94
CA ARG A 66 8.47 -25.30 4.57
C ARG A 66 9.44 -26.10 3.71
N GLU A 67 10.62 -26.43 4.22
CA GLU A 67 11.64 -27.17 3.46
C GLU A 67 11.15 -28.59 3.14
N ILE A 68 10.52 -29.30 4.09
CA ILE A 68 9.96 -30.64 3.87
C ILE A 68 8.76 -30.62 2.92
N ASP A 69 7.82 -29.67 3.08
CA ASP A 69 6.69 -29.55 2.14
C ASP A 69 7.14 -29.15 0.74
N TRP A 70 8.20 -28.34 0.62
CA TRP A 70 8.68 -27.83 -0.65
C TRP A 70 9.57 -28.86 -1.34
N GLU A 71 10.43 -29.57 -0.62
CA GLU A 71 11.20 -30.73 -1.10
C GLU A 71 10.25 -31.85 -1.57
N LYS A 72 9.18 -32.12 -0.81
CA LYS A 72 8.12 -33.06 -1.21
C LYS A 72 7.33 -32.63 -2.44
N LYS A 73 7.15 -31.32 -2.65
CA LYS A 73 6.42 -30.76 -3.82
C LYS A 73 7.29 -30.57 -5.06
N LEU A 74 8.60 -30.36 -4.90
CA LEU A 74 9.50 -29.92 -5.99
C LEU A 74 10.56 -30.97 -6.37
N GLY A 75 10.85 -31.96 -5.53
CA GLY A 75 11.75 -33.08 -5.84
C GLY A 75 13.26 -32.78 -5.68
N ASN A 76 14.06 -33.85 -5.56
CA ASN A 76 15.49 -33.84 -5.17
C ASN A 76 16.46 -33.14 -6.13
N ASP A 77 16.01 -32.71 -7.30
CA ASP A 77 16.87 -32.21 -8.40
C ASP A 77 16.78 -30.69 -8.59
N LEU A 78 16.11 -29.98 -7.68
CA LEU A 78 15.94 -28.53 -7.77
C LEU A 78 17.18 -27.79 -7.27
N ASN A 79 17.76 -26.95 -8.13
CA ASN A 79 18.89 -26.10 -7.79
C ASN A 79 18.44 -24.93 -6.90
N TRP A 80 18.53 -25.10 -5.58
CA TRP A 80 18.12 -24.12 -4.56
C TRP A 80 18.78 -22.74 -4.74
N ALA A 81 19.92 -22.67 -5.45
CA ALA A 81 20.58 -21.41 -5.79
C ALA A 81 19.74 -20.50 -6.71
N LEU A 82 18.73 -21.05 -7.40
CA LEU A 82 17.81 -20.30 -8.27
C LEU A 82 16.50 -19.90 -7.59
N SER A 83 16.23 -20.34 -6.35
CA SER A 83 15.04 -19.91 -5.64
C SER A 83 15.25 -18.48 -5.16
N PHE A 84 14.25 -17.61 -5.36
CA PHE A 84 14.25 -16.23 -4.90
C PHE A 84 14.23 -16.09 -3.36
N ASP A 85 14.45 -17.17 -2.61
CA ASP A 85 14.38 -17.25 -1.16
C ASP A 85 15.53 -16.50 -0.47
N HIS A 86 16.63 -16.26 -1.19
CA HIS A 86 17.76 -15.45 -0.76
C HIS A 86 17.54 -13.93 -0.96
N LEU A 87 16.50 -13.52 -1.69
CA LEU A 87 16.16 -12.11 -1.84
C LEU A 87 15.48 -11.62 -0.57
N ARG A 88 16.01 -10.54 0.01
CA ARG A 88 15.38 -9.86 1.13
C ARG A 88 14.06 -9.26 0.66
N GLU A 89 13.00 -9.29 1.49
CA GLU A 89 11.70 -8.66 1.18
C GLU A 89 11.80 -7.14 0.88
N VAL A 90 12.90 -6.51 1.29
CA VAL A 90 13.24 -5.12 0.97
C VAL A 90 13.60 -4.93 -0.51
N ASP A 91 14.20 -5.95 -1.15
CA ASP A 91 14.59 -5.91 -2.55
C ASP A 91 13.43 -6.30 -3.49
N THR A 92 12.40 -7.00 -3.00
CA THR A 92 11.13 -7.26 -3.73
C THR A 92 10.11 -6.12 -3.59
N THR A 93 10.40 -5.09 -2.80
CA THR A 93 9.64 -3.83 -2.79
C THR A 93 10.37 -2.72 -3.56
N LYS A 94 11.10 -3.08 -4.62
CA LYS A 94 11.59 -2.12 -5.61
C LYS A 94 10.41 -1.61 -6.45
N HIS A 95 9.73 -0.59 -5.93
CA HIS A 95 8.84 0.28 -6.70
C HIS A 95 7.65 -0.41 -7.40
N VAL A 96 6.96 -1.33 -6.73
CA VAL A 96 5.52 -1.49 -7.00
C VAL A 96 4.87 -0.22 -6.48
N HIS A 97 4.71 0.73 -7.39
CA HIS A 97 4.13 2.05 -7.21
C HIS A 97 3.30 2.13 -5.92
N ARG A 98 3.88 2.69 -4.85
CA ARG A 98 3.12 3.18 -3.70
C ARG A 98 2.36 4.43 -4.16
N LEU A 99 1.51 4.29 -5.18
CA LEU A 99 0.46 5.24 -5.48
C LEU A 99 -0.74 4.83 -4.65
N PHE A 100 -0.72 5.40 -3.46
CA PHE A 100 -1.88 5.81 -2.71
C PHE A 100 -3.08 6.14 -3.62
N PHE A 101 -4.18 5.41 -3.42
CA PHE A 101 -5.56 5.92 -3.37
C PHE A 101 -5.97 7.02 -4.38
N ASN A 102 -6.91 6.72 -5.28
CA ASN A 102 -8.35 6.98 -5.05
C ASN A 102 -9.15 6.63 -6.32
N ARG A 103 -9.96 5.56 -6.30
CA ARG A 103 -10.83 5.15 -7.43
C ARG A 103 -12.06 6.06 -7.62
N ARG A 104 -11.96 7.39 -7.49
CA ARG A 104 -13.13 8.29 -7.67
C ARG A 104 -12.95 9.63 -8.42
N PRO A 105 -11.88 9.97 -9.16
CA PRO A 105 -11.87 11.24 -9.91
C PRO A 105 -12.96 11.28 -11.00
N ILE A 106 -13.28 10.12 -11.58
CA ILE A 106 -14.28 10.00 -12.66
C ILE A 106 -15.70 10.29 -12.14
N ILE A 107 -16.05 9.81 -10.95
CA ILE A 107 -17.40 10.00 -10.38
C ILE A 107 -17.64 11.48 -10.07
N TYR A 108 -16.64 12.19 -9.53
CA TYR A 108 -16.75 13.64 -9.31
C TYR A 108 -16.80 14.44 -10.60
N ALA A 109 -16.11 14.01 -11.67
CA ALA A 109 -16.21 14.65 -12.98
C ALA A 109 -17.63 14.51 -13.57
N PHE A 110 -18.27 13.35 -13.43
CA PHE A 110 -19.64 13.14 -13.89
C PHE A 110 -20.68 13.89 -13.04
N VAL A 111 -20.57 13.83 -11.70
CA VAL A 111 -21.52 14.52 -10.81
C VAL A 111 -21.32 16.04 -10.87
N GLY A 112 -20.08 16.52 -10.92
CA GLY A 112 -19.76 17.94 -11.06
C GLY A 112 -20.17 18.51 -12.42
N GLY A 113 -19.92 17.79 -13.51
CA GLY A 113 -20.33 18.19 -14.86
C GLY A 113 -21.85 18.28 -15.02
N THR A 114 -22.58 17.28 -14.52
CA THR A 114 -24.06 17.30 -14.56
C THR A 114 -24.65 18.40 -13.68
N ALA A 115 -24.09 18.65 -12.50
CA ALA A 115 -24.51 19.75 -11.62
C ALA A 115 -24.33 21.13 -12.27
N ILE A 116 -23.20 21.38 -12.94
CA ILE A 116 -22.93 22.68 -13.58
C ILE A 116 -23.87 22.96 -14.76
N VAL A 117 -24.17 21.93 -15.57
CA VAL A 117 -25.09 22.05 -16.71
C VAL A 117 -26.52 22.32 -16.22
N LEU A 118 -26.97 21.57 -15.21
CA LEU A 118 -28.30 21.79 -14.62
C LEU A 118 -28.42 23.15 -13.94
N PHE A 119 -27.36 23.59 -13.25
CA PHE A 119 -27.33 24.91 -12.63
C PHE A 119 -27.46 26.03 -13.67
N TRP A 120 -26.65 26.03 -14.73
CA TRP A 120 -26.73 27.04 -15.77
C TRP A 120 -28.03 26.97 -16.58
N ARG A 121 -28.57 25.77 -16.81
CA ARG A 121 -29.90 25.60 -17.40
C ARG A 121 -31.00 26.23 -16.54
N GLY A 122 -30.90 26.06 -15.22
CA GLY A 122 -31.79 26.70 -14.25
C GLY A 122 -31.70 28.23 -14.31
N VAL A 123 -30.47 28.78 -14.35
CA VAL A 123 -30.24 30.24 -14.48
C VAL A 123 -30.90 30.81 -15.73
N TRP A 124 -30.80 30.14 -16.87
CA TRP A 124 -31.45 30.57 -18.11
C TRP A 124 -32.98 30.58 -17.99
N MET A 125 -33.56 29.51 -17.46
CA MET A 125 -35.01 29.45 -17.23
C MET A 125 -35.49 30.52 -16.24
N VAL A 126 -34.70 30.82 -15.20
CA VAL A 126 -35.01 31.91 -14.28
C VAL A 126 -34.91 33.27 -14.98
N ALA A 127 -33.89 33.50 -15.81
CA ALA A 127 -33.77 34.74 -16.58
C ALA A 127 -34.95 34.96 -17.54
N ASP A 128 -35.49 33.89 -18.16
CA ASP A 128 -36.70 33.97 -18.99
C ASP A 128 -37.96 34.30 -18.17
N THR A 129 -38.04 33.83 -16.92
CA THR A 129 -39.15 34.17 -16.02
C THR A 129 -39.05 35.58 -15.43
N VAL A 130 -37.84 36.15 -15.38
CA VAL A 130 -37.59 37.50 -14.86
C VAL A 130 -37.62 38.50 -16.03
N SER A 131 -38.83 38.91 -16.40
CA SER A 131 -39.12 39.95 -17.40
C SER A 131 -38.54 41.34 -17.08
N PHE A 132 -37.94 41.53 -15.90
CA PHE A 132 -37.38 42.80 -15.43
C PHE A 132 -36.02 43.17 -16.08
N LEU A 133 -35.24 42.20 -16.58
CA LEU A 133 -33.90 42.46 -17.13
C LEU A 133 -33.84 42.53 -18.67
N THR A 134 -34.89 42.14 -19.38
CA THR A 134 -35.02 42.35 -20.83
C THR A 134 -35.66 43.71 -21.10
N GLY A 135 -34.89 44.77 -20.84
CA GLY A 135 -35.29 46.14 -21.15
C GLY A 135 -35.80 46.25 -22.60
N SER A 136 -37.02 46.77 -22.73
CA SER A 136 -37.73 47.15 -23.96
C SER A 136 -36.82 47.20 -25.20
N ARG A 137 -36.91 46.16 -26.04
CA ARG A 137 -36.35 46.19 -27.39
C ARG A 137 -37.19 47.18 -28.20
N ARG A 138 -36.87 48.47 -28.05
CA ARG A 138 -37.48 49.56 -28.82
C ARG A 138 -37.31 49.29 -30.30
N GLU A 139 -38.41 49.37 -31.02
CA GLU A 139 -38.50 49.28 -32.47
C GLU A 139 -37.46 50.18 -33.16
N LEU A 140 -36.59 49.58 -33.95
CA LEU A 140 -35.63 50.28 -34.80
C LEU A 140 -36.15 50.26 -36.25
N TYR A 141 -36.88 51.31 -36.58
CA TYR A 141 -36.88 52.07 -37.84
C TYR A 141 -36.28 51.36 -39.09
N ILE A 142 -37.13 50.87 -39.99
CA ILE A 142 -36.72 50.39 -41.32
C ILE A 142 -36.86 51.56 -42.33
N PRO A 143 -35.78 52.04 -42.99
CA PRO A 143 -35.87 53.08 -44.00
C PRO A 143 -36.57 52.61 -45.27
N ARG A 144 -37.47 53.47 -45.78
CA ARG A 144 -38.32 53.29 -46.97
C ARG A 144 -37.55 53.45 -48.30
N ILE A 145 -36.44 52.72 -48.51
CA ILE A 145 -35.58 52.92 -49.71
C ILE A 145 -35.69 51.80 -50.76
N TYR A 146 -36.38 50.69 -50.51
CA TYR A 146 -36.59 49.64 -51.53
C TYR A 146 -38.00 49.61 -52.12
N ARG A 147 -38.50 50.75 -52.62
CA ARG A 147 -39.81 50.85 -53.30
C ARG A 147 -39.71 51.42 -54.73
N ASN A 148 -38.85 50.87 -55.58
CA ASN A 148 -39.00 50.97 -57.05
C ASN A 148 -38.04 50.06 -57.81
N LYS A 149 -38.37 48.77 -57.96
CA LYS A 149 -37.73 47.92 -58.97
C LYS A 149 -38.68 46.94 -59.66
N TYR A 150 -39.99 47.24 -59.67
CA TYR A 150 -41.02 46.48 -60.39
C TYR A 150 -42.19 47.40 -60.79
N ALA A 151 -41.90 48.52 -61.42
CA ALA A 151 -42.87 49.35 -62.14
C ALA A 151 -42.27 49.70 -63.51
#